data_AF-A0A817N0N6-F1
#
_entry.id   AF-A0A817N0N6-F1
#
_cell.length_a   1.000
_cell.length_b   1.000
_cell.length_c   1.000
_cell.angle_alpha   90.00
_cell.angle_beta   90.00
_cell.angle_gamma   90.00
#
_symmetry.space_group_name_H-M   'P 1'
#
loop_
_entity.id
_entity.type
_entity.pdbx_description
1 polymer ?
#
loop_
_entity_poly.entity_id
_entity_poly.type
_entity_poly.pdbx_seq_one_letter_code
_entity_poly.pdbx_strand_id
1 'polypeptide(L)'
;MSIKRLTPEVVRRCLHGVGYEIFVQSFFDSNGDGIGDLNGLRQKLNYLSDLGITLIWLMPIHPAKTYHKYDVEDYMNIHPDYGTIDDFRHLVNECHERGILLILDLVANHTSYDHPWFKQAQLNSVNNPYRDYYIWMDSERVQKIGLKAFDTPDANLAGLWHRVGPDSEHFDWEEFEKKSKTTIAVNRGRAKQIFL
;
A
#
# COMPACT_ATOMS: atom_id res chain seq x y z
N MET A 1 23.18 -4.13 4.60
CA MET A 1 23.19 -4.85 5.90
C MET A 1 22.25 -6.05 5.82
N SER A 2 22.62 -7.23 6.32
CA SER A 2 21.73 -8.42 6.31
C SER A 2 20.75 -8.35 7.49
N ILE A 3 19.47 -8.63 7.25
CA ILE A 3 18.47 -8.73 8.31
C ILE A 3 18.71 -10.02 9.12
N LYS A 4 18.81 -9.92 10.44
CA LYS A 4 18.89 -11.09 11.33
C LYS A 4 17.56 -11.83 11.30
N ARG A 5 17.54 -13.14 11.06
CA ARG A 5 16.30 -13.94 11.13
C ARG A 5 15.98 -14.30 12.57
N LEU A 6 14.69 -14.24 12.92
CA LEU A 6 14.20 -14.77 14.20
C LEU A 6 14.30 -16.29 14.21
N THR A 7 14.57 -16.85 15.39
CA THR A 7 14.55 -18.32 15.57
C THR A 7 13.12 -18.83 15.53
N PRO A 8 12.88 -20.10 15.14
CA PRO A 8 11.54 -20.68 15.18
C PRO A 8 10.89 -20.64 16.56
N GLU A 9 11.69 -20.68 17.63
CA GLU A 9 11.22 -20.53 19.00
C GLU A 9 10.65 -19.13 19.28
N VAL A 10 11.35 -18.08 18.87
CA VAL A 10 10.86 -16.70 19.00
C VAL A 10 9.60 -16.49 18.18
N VAL A 11 9.54 -17.02 16.96
CA VAL A 11 8.32 -16.95 16.13
C VAL A 11 7.15 -17.67 16.80
N ARG A 12 7.37 -18.84 17.40
CA ARG A 12 6.33 -19.57 18.15
C ARG A 12 5.81 -18.79 19.35
N ARG A 13 6.65 -18.01 20.05
CA ARG A 13 6.19 -17.15 21.15
C ARG A 13 5.14 -16.13 20.70
N CYS A 14 5.20 -15.67 19.45
CA CYS A 14 4.24 -14.71 18.92
C CYS A 14 2.82 -15.29 18.77
N LEU A 15 2.66 -16.61 18.62
CA LEU A 15 1.33 -17.26 18.49
C LEU A 15 0.47 -17.13 19.75
N HIS A 16 1.10 -16.90 20.90
CA HIS A 16 0.44 -16.75 22.20
C HIS A 16 0.80 -15.42 22.87
N GLY A 17 1.46 -14.53 22.14
CA GLY A 17 1.92 -13.24 22.66
C GLY A 17 0.97 -12.11 22.34
N VAL A 18 1.41 -10.88 22.67
CA VAL A 18 0.62 -9.67 22.45
C VAL A 18 1.13 -8.97 21.18
N GLY A 19 0.19 -8.72 20.26
CA GLY A 19 0.40 -7.87 19.10
C GLY A 19 0.06 -6.42 19.41
N TYR A 20 0.86 -5.49 18.88
CA TYR A 20 0.67 -4.05 19.05
C TYR A 20 0.66 -3.39 17.68
N GLU A 21 -0.49 -2.85 17.29
CA GLU A 21 -0.66 -2.14 16.02
C GLU A 21 -0.18 -0.69 16.15
N ILE A 22 0.59 -0.22 15.17
CA ILE A 22 1.21 1.10 15.18
C ILE A 22 0.87 1.86 13.91
N PHE A 23 0.24 3.03 14.10
CA PHE A 23 0.19 4.07 13.09
C PHE A 23 1.43 4.97 13.22
N VAL A 24 2.43 4.77 12.35
CA VAL A 24 3.76 5.42 12.45
C VAL A 24 3.64 6.94 12.56
N GLN A 25 2.83 7.56 11.70
CA GLN A 25 2.61 9.02 11.66
C GLN A 25 2.19 9.63 12.99
N SER A 26 1.54 8.88 13.88
CA SER A 26 1.03 9.38 15.16
C SER A 26 1.71 8.77 16.38
N PHE A 27 2.75 7.95 16.19
CA PHE A 27 3.36 7.21 17.28
C PHE A 27 4.47 8.00 17.99
N PHE A 28 5.54 8.36 17.29
CA PHE A 28 6.61 9.17 17.85
C PHE A 28 7.43 9.85 16.75
N ASP A 29 7.59 11.16 16.85
CA ASP A 29 8.39 12.00 15.96
C ASP A 29 9.83 12.10 16.49
N SER A 30 10.82 11.78 15.65
CA SER A 30 12.24 11.83 16.02
C SER A 30 12.98 13.08 15.55
N ASN A 31 12.42 13.83 14.60
CA ASN A 31 13.11 14.89 13.88
C ASN A 31 12.48 16.29 14.12
N GLY A 32 11.31 16.35 14.76
CA GLY A 32 10.60 17.58 15.13
C GLY A 32 9.75 18.19 14.01
N ASP A 33 9.46 17.45 12.94
CA ASP A 33 8.61 17.93 11.83
C ASP A 33 7.10 17.78 12.10
N GLY A 34 6.72 17.17 13.22
CA GLY A 34 5.34 16.95 13.64
C GLY A 34 4.72 15.65 13.11
N ILE A 35 5.49 14.81 12.43
CA ILE A 35 5.07 13.51 11.90
C ILE A 35 5.89 12.41 12.56
N GLY A 36 5.22 11.38 13.07
CA GLY A 36 5.92 10.21 13.58
C GLY A 36 6.61 9.43 12.47
N ASP A 37 7.78 8.87 12.78
CA ASP A 37 8.68 8.26 11.81
C ASP A 37 9.32 6.93 12.33
N LEU A 38 10.00 6.19 11.45
CA LEU A 38 10.56 4.88 11.80
C LEU A 38 11.68 4.99 12.85
N ASN A 39 12.45 6.10 12.84
CA ASN A 39 13.48 6.35 13.84
C ASN A 39 12.87 6.70 15.19
N GLY A 40 11.72 7.36 15.19
CA GLY A 40 10.93 7.61 16.39
C GLY A 40 10.38 6.32 16.99
N LEU A 41 9.87 5.41 16.17
CA LEU A 41 9.48 4.07 16.61
C LEU A 41 10.68 3.30 17.20
N ARG A 42 11.86 3.35 16.56
CA ARG A 42 13.10 2.73 17.08
C ARG A 42 13.44 3.23 18.49
N GLN A 43 13.33 4.54 18.74
CA GLN A 43 13.58 5.12 20.06
C GLN A 43 12.63 4.61 21.16
N LYS A 44 11.47 4.04 20.80
CA LYS A 44 10.48 3.50 21.75
C LYS A 44 10.49 1.99 21.86
N LEU A 45 11.40 1.28 21.19
CA LEU A 45 11.47 -0.18 21.30
C LEU A 45 11.73 -0.69 22.73
N ASN A 46 12.42 0.09 23.58
CA ASN A 46 12.57 -0.28 24.99
C ASN A 46 11.22 -0.21 25.73
N TYR A 47 10.43 0.84 25.52
CA TYR A 47 9.08 0.94 26.07
C TYR A 47 8.18 -0.22 25.62
N LEU A 48 8.23 -0.56 24.33
CA LEU A 48 7.46 -1.67 23.77
C LEU A 48 7.91 -3.02 24.33
N SER A 49 9.22 -3.21 24.51
CA SER A 49 9.78 -4.40 25.15
C SER A 49 9.35 -4.51 26.62
N ASP A 50 9.37 -3.41 27.38
CA ASP A 50 8.95 -3.36 28.79
C ASP A 50 7.45 -3.64 28.95
N LEU A 51 6.64 -3.21 27.97
CA LEU A 51 5.22 -3.55 27.90
C LEU A 51 4.98 -5.06 27.68
N GLY A 52 5.99 -5.78 27.18
CA GLY A 52 5.94 -7.23 26.98
C GLY A 52 5.33 -7.66 25.64
N ILE A 53 5.29 -6.77 24.65
CA ILE A 53 4.78 -7.14 23.32
C ILE A 53 5.73 -8.12 22.63
N THR A 54 5.19 -8.98 21.79
CA THR A 54 5.97 -9.94 20.98
C THR A 54 5.88 -9.65 19.49
N LEU A 55 4.92 -8.83 19.07
CA LEU A 55 4.63 -8.53 17.68
C LEU A 55 4.29 -7.05 17.53
N ILE A 56 4.94 -6.38 16.59
CA ILE A 56 4.52 -5.08 16.06
C ILE A 56 3.82 -5.33 14.72
N TRP A 57 2.63 -4.77 14.55
CA TRP A 57 1.95 -4.66 13.27
C TRP A 57 1.98 -3.20 12.83
N LEU A 58 2.67 -2.91 11.73
CA LEU A 58 2.64 -1.56 11.15
C LEU A 58 1.46 -1.43 10.18
N MET A 59 0.69 -0.36 10.36
CA MET A 59 -0.14 0.19 9.28
C MET A 59 0.74 0.53 8.05
N PRO A 60 0.15 0.77 6.87
CA PRO A 60 0.94 0.98 5.65
C PRO A 60 2.02 2.07 5.79
N ILE A 61 3.23 1.75 5.34
CA ILE A 61 4.43 2.60 5.41
C ILE A 61 5.01 2.96 4.04
N HIS A 62 4.31 2.61 2.97
CA HIS A 62 4.77 2.82 1.60
C HIS A 62 4.41 4.22 1.07
N PRO A 63 5.12 4.73 0.05
CA PRO A 63 4.74 5.92 -0.70
C PRO A 63 3.26 5.91 -1.10
N ALA A 64 2.55 7.01 -0.85
CA ALA A 64 1.11 7.17 -1.02
C ALA A 64 0.73 8.66 -0.88
N LYS A 65 -0.43 9.09 -1.41
CA LYS A 65 -0.89 10.48 -1.26
C LYS A 65 -1.63 10.72 0.04
N THR A 66 -2.36 9.72 0.53
CA THR A 66 -3.19 9.87 1.72
C THR A 66 -2.35 9.87 2.98
N TYR A 67 -2.91 10.43 4.07
CA TYR A 67 -2.23 10.39 5.35
C TYR A 67 -2.12 8.94 5.89
N HIS A 68 -3.12 8.09 5.67
CA HIS A 68 -3.12 6.71 6.16
C HIS A 68 -2.43 5.70 5.23
N LYS A 69 -1.95 6.13 4.05
CA LYS A 69 -1.05 5.39 3.16
C LYS A 69 -1.61 4.08 2.54
N TYR A 70 -2.93 3.94 2.47
CA TYR A 70 -3.55 2.72 1.88
C TYR A 70 -3.58 2.78 0.34
N ASP A 71 -3.43 3.95 -0.26
CA ASP A 71 -3.26 4.19 -1.69
C ASP A 71 -1.78 4.06 -2.09
N VAL A 72 -1.26 2.83 -2.11
CA VAL A 72 0.18 2.60 -2.35
C VAL A 72 0.60 2.96 -3.78
N GLU A 73 1.64 3.78 -3.90
CA GLU A 73 2.33 4.16 -5.15
C GLU A 73 3.53 3.27 -5.48
N ASP A 74 4.23 2.76 -4.45
CA ASP A 74 5.40 1.90 -4.59
C ASP A 74 5.60 0.96 -3.39
N TYR A 75 5.32 -0.33 -3.57
CA TYR A 75 5.48 -1.34 -2.51
C TYR A 75 6.94 -1.63 -2.12
N MET A 76 7.93 -1.12 -2.86
CA MET A 76 9.34 -1.46 -2.66
C MET A 76 10.09 -0.39 -1.87
N ASN A 77 9.44 0.72 -1.55
CA ASN A 77 10.03 1.85 -0.84
C ASN A 77 9.25 2.22 0.42
N ILE A 78 9.86 3.08 1.24
CA ILE A 78 9.27 3.66 2.44
C ILE A 78 8.78 5.07 2.11
N HIS A 79 7.65 5.47 2.69
CA HIS A 79 7.13 6.82 2.55
C HIS A 79 8.16 7.83 3.06
N PRO A 80 8.46 8.91 2.30
CA PRO A 80 9.48 9.89 2.71
C PRO A 80 9.26 10.50 4.10
N ASP A 81 8.01 10.76 4.48
CA ASP A 81 7.66 11.23 5.84
C ASP A 81 8.10 10.27 6.97
N TYR A 82 8.23 8.96 6.68
CA TYR A 82 8.59 7.96 7.70
C TYR A 82 10.08 7.61 7.69
N GLY A 83 10.82 8.01 6.65
CA GLY A 83 12.25 7.77 6.51
C GLY A 83 12.59 6.91 5.29
N THR A 84 13.67 6.13 5.41
CA THR A 84 14.27 5.39 4.30
C THR A 84 14.13 3.87 4.45
N ILE A 85 14.42 3.15 3.38
CA ILE A 85 14.51 1.69 3.42
C ILE A 85 15.60 1.20 4.39
N ASP A 86 16.66 1.98 4.62
CA ASP A 86 17.69 1.64 5.59
C ASP A 86 17.20 1.85 7.03
N ASP A 87 16.44 2.91 7.32
CA ASP A 87 15.78 3.09 8.62
C ASP A 87 14.85 1.91 8.92
N PHE A 88 14.09 1.44 7.93
CA PHE A 88 13.26 0.24 8.06
C PHE A 88 14.10 -1.01 8.37
N ARG A 89 15.22 -1.23 7.68
CA ARG A 89 16.13 -2.36 7.96
C ARG A 89 16.71 -2.27 9.38
N HIS A 90 17.03 -1.08 9.86
CA HIS A 90 17.49 -0.88 11.24
C HIS A 90 16.39 -1.21 12.24
N LEU A 91 15.17 -0.73 12.03
CA LEU A 91 14.01 -1.05 12.85
C LEU A 91 13.79 -2.57 12.93
N VAL A 92 13.76 -3.27 11.80
CA VAL A 92 13.58 -4.73 11.78
C VAL A 92 14.66 -5.44 12.58
N ASN A 93 15.93 -5.06 12.40
CA ASN A 93 17.03 -5.67 13.15
C ASN A 93 16.91 -5.42 14.67
N GLU A 94 16.58 -4.20 15.08
CA GLU A 94 16.45 -3.84 16.49
C GLU A 94 15.23 -4.51 17.16
N CYS A 95 14.13 -4.69 16.42
CA CYS A 95 13.00 -5.52 16.84
C CYS A 95 13.43 -6.97 17.04
N HIS A 96 14.14 -7.54 16.06
CA HIS A 96 14.57 -8.94 16.11
C HIS A 96 15.57 -9.22 17.23
N GLU A 97 16.45 -8.27 17.55
CA GLU A 97 17.35 -8.35 18.71
C GLU A 97 16.61 -8.43 20.05
N ARG A 98 15.40 -7.87 20.11
CA ARG A 98 14.51 -7.93 21.28
C ARG A 98 13.55 -9.12 21.24
N GLY A 99 13.63 -9.94 20.20
CA GLY A 99 12.69 -11.04 19.97
C GLY A 99 11.27 -10.57 19.63
N ILE A 100 11.13 -9.36 19.10
CA ILE A 100 9.87 -8.78 18.62
C ILE A 100 9.76 -9.06 17.12
N LEU A 101 8.67 -9.73 16.70
CA LEU A 101 8.33 -9.89 15.30
C LEU A 101 7.74 -8.58 14.75
N LEU A 102 8.05 -8.24 13.50
CA LEU A 102 7.45 -7.10 12.81
C LEU A 102 6.70 -7.61 11.58
N ILE A 103 5.43 -7.24 11.45
CA ILE A 103 4.62 -7.47 10.25
C ILE A 103 4.15 -6.14 9.66
N LEU A 104 3.95 -6.14 8.35
CA LEU A 104 3.43 -4.99 7.61
C LEU A 104 2.01 -5.28 7.15
N ASP A 105 1.17 -4.26 7.17
CA ASP A 105 -0.07 -4.27 6.42
C ASP A 105 0.22 -4.25 4.91
N LEU A 106 -0.28 -5.26 4.19
CA LEU A 106 -0.07 -5.41 2.76
C LEU A 106 -1.38 -5.12 2.02
N VAL A 107 -1.46 -3.93 1.41
CA VAL A 107 -2.61 -3.51 0.62
C VAL A 107 -2.59 -4.19 -0.75
N ALA A 108 -3.10 -5.41 -0.84
CA ALA A 108 -3.07 -6.20 -2.07
C ALA A 108 -4.28 -5.97 -3.00
N ASN A 109 -5.39 -5.44 -2.46
CA ASN A 109 -6.64 -5.28 -3.20
C ASN A 109 -6.57 -4.19 -4.28
N HIS A 110 -5.71 -3.19 -4.10
CA HIS A 110 -5.68 -2.00 -4.94
C HIS A 110 -4.34 -1.24 -4.85
N THR A 111 -4.14 -0.28 -5.75
CA THR A 111 -2.98 0.64 -5.79
C THR A 111 -3.47 2.06 -6.00
N SER A 112 -2.66 3.08 -5.69
CA SER A 112 -2.93 4.47 -6.08
C SER A 112 -3.08 4.63 -7.60
N TYR A 113 -3.80 5.66 -8.04
CA TYR A 113 -3.79 6.11 -9.44
C TYR A 113 -2.40 6.63 -9.86
N ASP A 114 -1.57 7.01 -8.91
CA ASP A 114 -0.20 7.42 -9.18
C ASP A 114 0.76 6.23 -9.37
N HIS A 115 0.31 5.00 -9.07
CA HIS A 115 1.10 3.79 -9.22
C HIS A 115 1.49 3.55 -10.70
N PRO A 116 2.75 3.15 -10.99
CA PRO A 116 3.21 2.91 -12.37
C PRO A 116 2.33 1.93 -13.15
N TRP A 117 1.83 0.88 -12.50
CA TRP A 117 0.89 -0.06 -13.12
C TRP A 117 -0.40 0.61 -13.60
N PHE A 118 -1.03 1.46 -12.78
CA PHE A 118 -2.25 2.15 -13.18
C PHE A 118 -1.96 3.14 -14.31
N LYS A 119 -0.88 3.91 -14.17
CA LYS A 119 -0.41 4.85 -15.22
C LYS A 119 -0.17 4.17 -16.56
N GLN A 120 0.37 2.95 -16.56
CA GLN A 120 0.54 2.14 -17.78
C GLN A 120 -0.80 1.59 -18.28
N ALA A 121 -1.61 1.03 -17.40
CA ALA A 121 -2.85 0.35 -17.76
C ALA A 121 -3.90 1.33 -18.36
N GLN A 122 -3.88 2.60 -17.96
CA GLN A 122 -4.76 3.65 -18.50
C GLN A 122 -4.32 4.17 -19.88
N LEU A 123 -3.09 3.85 -20.35
CA LEU A 123 -2.65 4.26 -21.69
C LEU A 123 -3.53 3.61 -22.78
N ASN A 124 -3.64 4.30 -23.92
CA ASN A 124 -4.46 3.89 -25.05
C ASN A 124 -3.83 2.73 -25.85
N SER A 125 -3.66 1.58 -25.21
CA SER A 125 -3.22 0.34 -25.86
C SER A 125 -3.84 -0.86 -25.17
N VAL A 126 -4.74 -1.54 -25.87
CA VAL A 126 -5.33 -2.82 -25.41
C VAL A 126 -4.29 -3.94 -25.31
N ASN A 127 -3.13 -3.77 -25.94
CA ASN A 127 -2.01 -4.70 -25.88
C ASN A 127 -1.01 -4.36 -24.75
N ASN A 128 -1.30 -3.36 -23.92
CA ASN A 128 -0.46 -3.04 -22.77
C ASN A 128 -0.52 -4.21 -21.76
N PRO A 129 0.62 -4.79 -21.33
CA PRO A 129 0.63 -5.91 -20.40
C PRO A 129 0.00 -5.58 -19.03
N TYR A 130 -0.05 -4.29 -18.66
CA TYR A 130 -0.67 -3.82 -17.44
C TYR A 130 -2.19 -3.64 -17.58
N ARG A 131 -2.77 -3.73 -18.78
CA ARG A 131 -4.20 -3.50 -19.00
C ARG A 131 -5.07 -4.41 -18.13
N ASP A 132 -4.73 -5.70 -18.08
CA ASP A 132 -5.49 -6.71 -17.34
C ASP A 132 -5.23 -6.70 -15.82
N TYR A 133 -4.40 -5.79 -15.33
CA TYR A 133 -4.20 -5.62 -13.89
C TYR A 133 -5.43 -4.99 -13.23
N TYR A 134 -6.29 -4.31 -14.00
CA TYR A 134 -7.39 -3.50 -13.50
C TYR A 134 -8.74 -3.85 -14.16
N ILE A 135 -9.85 -3.56 -13.46
CA ILE A 135 -11.21 -4.08 -13.78
C ILE A 135 -12.13 -3.25 -14.69
N TRP A 136 -11.81 -2.08 -15.19
CA TRP A 136 -12.42 -1.42 -16.35
C TRP A 136 -13.93 -1.66 -16.72
N MET A 137 -14.84 -0.71 -16.42
CA MET A 137 -16.26 -0.73 -16.89
C MET A 137 -16.72 0.54 -17.61
N ASP A 138 -17.35 0.52 -18.78
CA ASP A 138 -17.82 1.74 -19.48
C ASP A 138 -18.93 2.56 -18.77
N SER A 139 -19.07 3.84 -19.14
CA SER A 139 -20.04 4.79 -18.58
C SER A 139 -21.51 4.34 -18.68
N GLU A 140 -21.89 3.64 -19.75
CA GLU A 140 -23.27 3.13 -19.94
C GLU A 140 -23.56 2.04 -18.89
N ARG A 141 -22.61 1.12 -18.70
CA ARG A 141 -22.67 0.06 -17.71
C ARG A 141 -22.72 0.62 -16.30
N VAL A 142 -21.92 1.64 -16.00
CA VAL A 142 -21.92 2.36 -14.71
C VAL A 142 -23.28 2.97 -14.40
N GLN A 143 -23.87 3.67 -15.37
CA GLN A 143 -25.20 4.26 -15.21
C GLN A 143 -26.27 3.18 -14.99
N LYS A 144 -26.21 2.08 -15.76
CA LYS A 144 -27.17 0.98 -15.69
C LYS A 144 -27.20 0.29 -14.32
N ILE A 145 -26.04 0.14 -13.68
CA ILE A 145 -25.93 -0.49 -12.35
C ILE A 145 -26.05 0.51 -11.20
N GLY A 146 -26.21 1.81 -11.49
CA GLY A 146 -26.38 2.85 -10.48
C GLY A 146 -25.16 3.07 -9.59
N LEU A 147 -23.96 2.72 -10.05
CA LEU A 147 -22.73 3.01 -9.30
C LEU A 147 -22.49 4.53 -9.26
N LYS A 148 -22.25 5.07 -8.06
CA LYS A 148 -21.84 6.46 -7.89
C LYS A 148 -20.33 6.56 -8.01
N ALA A 149 -19.83 7.43 -8.89
CA ALA A 149 -18.40 7.75 -8.92
C ALA A 149 -18.06 8.67 -7.74
N PHE A 150 -16.99 8.35 -7.01
CA PHE A 150 -16.41 9.25 -6.01
C PHE A 150 -14.95 9.45 -6.36
N ASP A 151 -14.54 10.70 -6.61
CA ASP A 151 -13.11 11.03 -6.73
C ASP A 151 -12.53 11.12 -5.32
N THR A 152 -12.28 9.97 -4.70
CA THR A 152 -11.54 9.88 -3.43
C THR A 152 -10.19 9.24 -3.69
N PRO A 153 -9.12 9.68 -3.01
CA PRO A 153 -7.86 8.95 -3.03
C PRO A 153 -7.98 7.58 -2.35
N ASP A 154 -9.06 7.36 -1.58
CA ASP A 154 -9.34 6.10 -0.87
C ASP A 154 -10.28 5.16 -1.62
N ALA A 155 -10.07 3.88 -1.38
CA ALA A 155 -10.90 2.77 -1.85
C ALA A 155 -12.28 2.76 -1.17
N ASN A 156 -13.31 3.33 -1.80
CA ASN A 156 -14.68 3.07 -1.37
C ASN A 156 -15.27 1.91 -2.20
N LEU A 157 -15.60 0.78 -1.54
CA LEU A 157 -16.13 -0.44 -2.16
C LEU A 157 -17.42 -0.23 -2.98
N ALA A 158 -18.09 0.91 -2.82
CA ALA A 158 -19.37 1.24 -3.43
C ALA A 158 -19.30 2.21 -4.62
N GLY A 159 -18.11 2.67 -5.06
CA GLY A 159 -17.99 3.67 -6.12
C GLY A 159 -16.84 3.53 -7.10
N LEU A 160 -16.96 4.22 -8.25
CA LEU A 160 -15.89 4.30 -9.26
C LEU A 160 -14.68 5.00 -8.67
N TRP A 161 -13.49 4.45 -8.95
CA TRP A 161 -12.21 4.90 -8.40
C TRP A 161 -11.70 6.20 -9.01
N HIS A 162 -11.59 6.30 -10.34
CA HIS A 162 -11.03 7.49 -11.01
C HIS A 162 -11.70 7.76 -12.36
N ARG A 163 -11.94 9.04 -12.67
CA ARG A 163 -12.25 9.49 -14.04
C ARG A 163 -10.96 9.56 -14.87
N VAL A 164 -11.00 9.00 -16.09
CA VAL A 164 -9.93 9.20 -17.08
C VAL A 164 -10.13 10.57 -17.74
N GLY A 165 -9.11 11.43 -17.70
CA GLY A 165 -9.19 12.82 -18.18
C GLY A 165 -9.21 12.97 -19.71
N PRO A 166 -9.54 14.18 -20.22
CA PRO A 166 -9.77 14.47 -21.64
C PRO A 166 -8.52 14.50 -22.53
N ASP A 167 -7.30 14.45 -21.98
CA ASP A 167 -6.03 14.49 -22.73
C ASP A 167 -5.74 13.21 -23.56
N SER A 168 -6.76 12.36 -23.77
CA SER A 168 -6.71 11.22 -24.68
C SER A 168 -7.09 11.65 -26.11
N GLU A 169 -6.52 12.73 -26.65
CA GLU A 169 -6.90 13.33 -27.95
C GLU A 169 -6.66 12.41 -29.18
N HIS A 170 -6.16 11.19 -28.98
CA HIS A 170 -6.04 10.15 -30.01
C HIS A 170 -6.81 8.88 -29.66
N PHE A 171 -7.98 9.06 -29.03
CA PHE A 171 -8.85 7.96 -28.66
C PHE A 171 -9.78 7.59 -29.83
N ASP A 172 -9.48 6.49 -30.50
CA ASP A 172 -10.43 5.80 -31.35
C ASP A 172 -11.50 5.15 -30.47
N TRP A 173 -12.58 5.90 -30.24
CA TRP A 173 -13.70 5.47 -29.40
C TRP A 173 -14.36 4.19 -29.93
N GLU A 174 -14.33 3.95 -31.24
CA GLU A 174 -14.94 2.75 -31.83
C GLU A 174 -14.12 1.48 -31.59
N GLU A 175 -12.78 1.55 -31.68
CA GLU A 175 -11.92 0.40 -31.37
C GLU A 175 -11.92 0.09 -29.86
N PHE A 176 -11.95 1.12 -29.02
CA PHE A 176 -12.08 1.00 -27.57
C PHE A 176 -13.40 0.37 -27.12
N GLU A 177 -14.54 0.75 -27.73
CA GLU A 177 -15.85 0.17 -27.43
C GLU A 177 -16.00 -1.27 -27.89
N LYS A 178 -15.31 -1.64 -28.98
CA LYS A 178 -15.28 -3.03 -29.48
C LYS A 178 -14.43 -3.96 -28.62
N LYS A 179 -13.40 -3.46 -27.92
CA LYS A 179 -12.41 -4.31 -27.22
C LYS A 179 -12.29 -4.13 -25.71
N SER A 180 -12.68 -3.01 -25.11
CA SER A 180 -12.30 -2.77 -23.71
C SER A 180 -13.30 -2.08 -22.79
N LYS A 181 -14.29 -1.31 -23.26
CA LYS A 181 -15.43 -0.79 -22.46
C LYS A 181 -15.11 -0.51 -20.97
N THR A 182 -14.44 0.61 -20.68
CA THR A 182 -13.62 0.77 -19.46
C THR A 182 -13.82 2.09 -18.67
N THR A 183 -13.97 2.05 -17.33
CA THR A 183 -14.04 3.19 -16.34
C THR A 183 -13.74 2.75 -14.87
N ILE A 184 -13.21 1.54 -14.59
CA ILE A 184 -12.89 1.09 -13.20
C ILE A 184 -11.45 0.58 -13.12
N ALA A 185 -10.82 0.62 -11.96
CA ALA A 185 -9.56 -0.09 -11.76
C ALA A 185 -9.51 -0.69 -10.36
N VAL A 186 -9.93 -1.95 -10.23
CA VAL A 186 -9.65 -2.77 -9.05
C VAL A 186 -8.58 -3.77 -9.45
N ASN A 187 -7.53 -3.90 -8.65
CA ASN A 187 -6.45 -4.84 -8.93
C ASN A 187 -7.04 -6.25 -9.01
N ARG A 188 -6.82 -6.94 -10.13
CA ARG A 188 -7.41 -8.27 -10.36
C ARG A 188 -6.61 -9.37 -9.67
N GLY A 189 -6.17 -9.17 -8.42
CA GLY A 189 -5.49 -10.16 -7.58
C GLY A 189 -4.31 -10.91 -8.21
N ARG A 190 -3.81 -10.45 -9.36
CA ARG A 190 -2.81 -11.11 -10.21
C ARG A 190 -1.47 -10.38 -10.19
N ALA A 191 -1.34 -9.29 -9.43
CA ALA A 191 -0.03 -8.85 -8.98
C ALA A 191 0.59 -10.06 -8.28
N LYS A 192 1.56 -10.70 -8.96
CA LYS A 192 2.34 -11.79 -8.39
C LYS A 192 2.79 -11.30 -7.03
N GLN A 193 2.25 -11.89 -5.98
CA GLN A 193 2.58 -11.57 -4.60
C GLN A 193 4.10 -11.70 -4.50
N ILE A 194 4.79 -10.55 -4.49
CA ILE A 194 6.21 -10.50 -4.19
C ILE A 194 6.26 -10.64 -2.67
N PHE A 195 6.23 -11.89 -2.21
CA PHE A 195 6.68 -12.23 -0.87
C PHE A 195 8.20 -12.04 -0.88
N LEU A 196 8.69 -11.00 -0.20
CA LEU A 196 10.09 -10.89 0.19
C LEU A 196 10.34 -11.71 1.46
#